data_AF-A0A536DUW8-F1
#
_entry.id   AF-A0A536DUW8-F1
#
_cell.length_a   1.000
_cell.length_b   1.000
_cell.length_c   1.000
_cell.angle_alpha   90.00
_cell.angle_beta   90.00
_cell.angle_gamma   90.00
#
_symmetry.space_group_name_H-M   'P 1'
#
loop_
_entity.id
_entity.type
_entity.pdbx_description
1 polymer ?
#
loop_
_entity_poly.entity_id
_entity_poly.type
_entity_poly.pdbx_seq_one_letter_code
_entity_poly.pdbx_strand_id
1 'polypeptide(L)'
;MFDIAPDHAIGLYVGLLALPLALIAIQLRRPRDVSGTVLGASVLMAMSGGIHLGLVLTHRNETITAALFVMNGVAYLALSQLYSWRWWRPASAALITMTLFGYLGYIVLGFDTPDQVALATKLLELTALGLVLVPVAGERPWRRRRWGTLAVAVPL
;
A
#
# COMPACT_ATOMS: atom_id res chain seq x y z
N MET A 1 11.56 -3.11 -25.02
CA MET A 1 10.46 -2.13 -24.82
C MET A 1 9.72 -2.61 -23.58
N PHE A 2 9.38 -1.74 -22.62
CA PHE A 2 8.58 -2.15 -21.46
C PHE A 2 7.16 -2.41 -21.97
N ASP A 3 6.89 -3.62 -22.43
CA ASP A 3 5.54 -4.02 -22.85
C ASP A 3 4.80 -4.63 -21.67
N ILE A 4 3.48 -4.69 -21.76
CA ILE A 4 2.66 -5.41 -20.78
C ILE A 4 2.97 -6.89 -20.95
N ALA A 5 3.56 -7.50 -19.93
CA ALA A 5 3.67 -8.96 -19.88
C ALA A 5 2.23 -9.53 -19.78
N PRO A 6 1.80 -10.41 -20.71
CA PRO A 6 0.44 -10.96 -20.70
C PRO A 6 0.08 -11.60 -19.36
N ASP A 7 1.07 -12.19 -18.71
CA ASP A 7 0.94 -12.88 -17.43
C ASP A 7 0.75 -11.93 -16.23
N HIS A 8 1.09 -10.65 -16.38
CA HIS A 8 0.85 -9.63 -15.34
C HIS A 8 -0.48 -8.89 -15.53
N ALA A 9 -1.10 -8.96 -16.71
CA ALA A 9 -2.37 -8.28 -17.00
C ALA A 9 -3.51 -8.72 -16.06
N ILE A 10 -3.53 -10.01 -15.67
CA ILE A 10 -4.54 -10.49 -14.71
C ILE A 10 -4.38 -9.85 -13.33
N GLY A 11 -3.14 -9.60 -12.89
CA GLY A 11 -2.86 -8.85 -11.66
C GLY A 11 -3.44 -7.44 -11.72
N LEU A 12 -3.24 -6.75 -12.84
CA LEU A 12 -3.80 -5.41 -13.07
C LEU A 12 -5.34 -5.42 -12.97
N TYR A 13 -6.02 -6.36 -13.63
CA TYR A 13 -7.48 -6.43 -13.58
C TYR A 13 -8.00 -6.69 -12.16
N VAL A 14 -7.40 -7.63 -11.43
CA VAL A 14 -7.80 -7.92 -10.04
C VAL A 14 -7.54 -6.70 -9.13
N GLY A 15 -6.42 -6.00 -9.33
CA GLY A 15 -6.12 -4.73 -8.64
C GLY A 15 -7.15 -3.64 -8.91
N LEU A 16 -7.54 -3.46 -10.18
CA LEU A 16 -8.57 -2.49 -10.58
C LEU A 16 -9.95 -2.85 -10.02
N LEU A 17 -10.29 -4.14 -9.91
CA LEU A 17 -11.52 -4.58 -9.26
C LEU A 17 -11.50 -4.35 -7.74
N ALA A 18 -10.33 -4.38 -7.10
CA ALA A 18 -10.21 -4.07 -5.68
C ALA A 18 -10.49 -2.60 -5.36
N LEU A 19 -10.30 -1.66 -6.30
CA LEU A 19 -10.58 -0.24 -6.12
C LEU A 19 -12.06 0.06 -5.77
N PRO A 20 -13.06 -0.29 -6.61
CA PRO A 20 -14.45 -0.01 -6.28
C PRO A 20 -14.89 -0.74 -5.01
N LEU A 21 -14.39 -1.96 -4.77
CA LEU A 21 -14.68 -2.71 -3.54
C LEU A 21 -14.15 -1.99 -2.29
N ALA A 22 -12.93 -1.47 -2.35
CA ALA A 22 -12.34 -0.70 -1.25
C ALA A 22 -13.12 0.61 -0.99
N LEU A 23 -13.51 1.31 -2.05
CA LEU A 23 -14.32 2.53 -1.93
C LEU A 23 -15.70 2.24 -1.32
N ILE A 24 -16.37 1.17 -1.75
CA ILE A 24 -17.65 0.72 -1.17
C ILE A 24 -17.46 0.36 0.31
N ALA A 25 -16.41 -0.39 0.66
CA ALA A 25 -16.14 -0.76 2.04
C ALA A 25 -15.95 0.47 2.96
N ILE A 26 -15.24 1.50 2.48
CA ILE A 26 -15.07 2.77 3.20
C ILE A 26 -16.41 3.49 3.34
N GLN A 27 -17.20 3.58 2.26
CA GLN A 27 -18.51 4.24 2.28
C GLN A 27 -19.50 3.55 3.23
N LEU A 28 -19.46 2.22 3.34
CA LEU A 28 -20.30 1.45 4.25
C LEU A 28 -19.88 1.66 5.71
N ARG A 29 -18.57 1.75 6.00
CA ARG A 29 -18.07 1.99 7.36
C ARG A 29 -18.22 3.44 7.83
N ARG A 30 -18.34 4.40 6.90
CA ARG A 30 -18.44 5.85 7.17
C ARG A 30 -17.46 6.35 8.25
N PRO A 31 -16.14 6.19 8.08
CA PRO A 31 -15.18 6.64 9.07
C PRO A 31 -15.23 8.18 9.17
N ARG A 32 -15.73 8.71 10.28
CA ARG A 32 -15.92 10.16 10.48
C ARG A 32 -14.65 10.90 10.92
N ASP A 33 -13.72 10.20 11.56
CA ASP A 33 -12.53 10.78 12.17
C ASP A 33 -11.20 10.30 11.55
N VAL A 34 -11.26 9.69 10.35
CA VAL A 34 -10.08 9.16 9.67
C VAL A 34 -9.68 10.08 8.53
N SER A 35 -8.40 10.45 8.50
CA SER A 35 -7.84 11.30 7.45
C SER A 35 -7.99 10.71 6.05
N GLY A 36 -8.24 11.58 5.07
CA GLY A 36 -8.17 11.21 3.65
C GLY A 36 -6.83 10.59 3.25
N THR A 37 -5.72 10.97 3.90
CA THR A 37 -4.39 10.34 3.69
C THR A 37 -4.40 8.86 4.07
N VAL A 38 -5.00 8.54 5.22
CA VAL A 38 -5.09 7.15 5.73
C VAL A 38 -6.04 6.32 4.88
N LEU A 39 -7.18 6.91 4.48
CA LEU A 39 -8.13 6.27 3.58
C LEU A 39 -7.51 6.03 2.19
N GLY A 40 -6.78 7.02 1.65
CA GLY A 40 -6.05 6.88 0.40
C GLY A 40 -5.01 5.76 0.46
N ALA A 41 -4.19 5.72 1.51
CA ALA A 41 -3.25 4.63 1.74
C ALA A 41 -3.96 3.27 1.82
N SER A 42 -5.10 3.21 2.50
CA SER A 42 -5.90 1.99 2.64
C SER A 42 -6.43 1.50 1.29
N VAL A 43 -6.92 2.39 0.43
CA VAL A 43 -7.36 2.05 -0.93
C VAL A 43 -6.20 1.53 -1.78
N LEU A 44 -5.06 2.22 -1.75
CA LEU A 44 -3.87 1.78 -2.51
C LEU A 44 -3.37 0.42 -2.03
N MET A 45 -3.36 0.16 -0.72
CA MET A 45 -3.04 -1.16 -0.17
C MET A 45 -4.05 -2.23 -0.60
N ALA A 46 -5.34 -1.91 -0.66
CA ALA A 46 -6.34 -2.87 -1.16
C ALA A 46 -6.09 -3.22 -2.64
N MET A 47 -5.76 -2.23 -3.47
CA MET A 47 -5.38 -2.45 -4.86
C MET A 47 -4.11 -3.30 -4.97
N SER A 48 -3.04 -2.96 -4.24
CA SER A 48 -1.82 -3.76 -4.21
C SER A 48 -2.09 -5.20 -3.76
N GLY A 49 -2.95 -5.40 -2.76
CA GLY A 49 -3.37 -6.72 -2.31
C GLY A 49 -4.07 -7.52 -3.40
N GLY A 50 -4.99 -6.89 -4.13
CA GLY A 50 -5.66 -7.47 -5.29
C GLY A 50 -4.67 -7.87 -6.39
N ILE A 51 -3.70 -7.00 -6.72
CA ILE A 51 -2.67 -7.29 -7.72
C ILE A 51 -1.88 -8.54 -7.32
N HIS A 52 -1.36 -8.59 -6.09
CA HIS A 52 -0.58 -9.74 -5.62
C HIS A 52 -1.38 -11.04 -5.67
N LEU A 53 -2.65 -11.04 -5.25
CA LEU A 53 -3.50 -12.23 -5.37
C LEU A 53 -3.78 -12.63 -6.82
N GLY A 54 -3.94 -11.66 -7.72
CA GLY A 54 -4.07 -11.93 -9.15
C GLY A 54 -2.84 -12.61 -9.73
N LEU A 55 -1.64 -12.18 -9.33
CA LEU A 55 -0.36 -12.75 -9.81
C LEU A 55 -0.13 -14.20 -9.37
N VAL A 56 -0.79 -14.68 -8.31
CA VAL A 56 -0.79 -16.09 -7.93
C VAL A 56 -1.29 -16.97 -9.08
N LEU A 57 -2.23 -16.48 -9.89
CA LEU A 57 -2.82 -17.23 -10.99
C LEU A 57 -1.82 -17.53 -12.10
N THR A 58 -0.79 -16.71 -12.26
CA THR A 58 0.24 -16.85 -13.30
C THR A 58 1.53 -17.48 -12.80
N HIS A 59 1.79 -17.44 -11.49
CA HIS A 59 2.99 -18.03 -10.88
C HIS A 59 2.72 -19.38 -10.20
N ARG A 60 1.65 -20.10 -10.57
CA ARG A 60 1.24 -21.35 -9.88
C ARG A 60 2.29 -22.46 -9.87
N ASN A 61 3.17 -22.47 -10.87
CA ASN A 61 4.26 -23.45 -10.98
C ASN A 61 5.50 -23.05 -10.16
N GLU A 62 5.52 -21.85 -9.62
CA GLU A 62 6.60 -21.30 -8.79
C GLU A 62 6.14 -21.24 -7.33
N THR A 63 6.24 -22.36 -6.62
CA THR A 63 5.65 -22.53 -5.28
C THR A 63 6.03 -21.40 -4.31
N ILE A 64 7.29 -20.98 -4.32
CA ILE A 64 7.78 -19.93 -3.42
C ILE A 64 7.23 -18.57 -3.83
N THR A 65 7.32 -18.21 -5.11
CA THR A 65 6.81 -16.93 -5.63
C THR A 65 5.31 -16.80 -5.42
N ALA A 66 4.54 -17.85 -5.73
CA ALA A 66 3.10 -17.90 -5.47
C ALA A 66 2.75 -17.74 -3.99
N ALA A 67 3.49 -18.41 -3.10
CA ALA A 67 3.28 -18.28 -1.66
C ALA A 67 3.57 -16.85 -1.17
N LEU A 68 4.64 -16.22 -1.65
CA LEU A 68 4.97 -14.82 -1.35
C LEU A 68 3.87 -13.88 -1.84
N PHE A 69 3.35 -14.10 -3.05
CA PHE A 69 2.22 -13.34 -3.58
C PHE A 69 0.95 -13.50 -2.73
N VAL A 70 0.61 -14.72 -2.30
CA VAL A 70 -0.52 -14.95 -1.39
C VAL A 70 -0.33 -14.22 -0.07
N MET A 71 0.83 -14.36 0.56
CA MET A 71 1.13 -13.72 1.85
C MET A 71 1.06 -12.20 1.75
N ASN A 72 1.68 -11.62 0.71
CA ASN A 72 1.63 -10.17 0.46
C ASN A 72 0.19 -9.72 0.19
N GLY A 73 -0.54 -10.43 -0.67
CA GLY A 73 -1.92 -10.13 -1.02
C GLY A 73 -2.84 -10.06 0.21
N VAL A 74 -2.77 -11.10 1.05
CA VAL A 74 -3.54 -11.18 2.30
C VAL A 74 -3.12 -10.09 3.28
N ALA A 75 -1.82 -9.85 3.47
CA ALA A 75 -1.31 -8.84 4.39
C ALA A 75 -1.74 -7.42 3.98
N TYR A 76 -1.66 -7.10 2.69
CA TYR A 76 -2.13 -5.84 2.14
C TYR A 76 -3.63 -5.64 2.33
N LEU A 77 -4.44 -6.66 2.03
CA LEU A 77 -5.88 -6.60 2.24
C LEU A 77 -6.23 -6.46 3.73
N ALA A 78 -5.59 -7.21 4.62
CA ALA A 78 -5.81 -7.08 6.05
C ALA A 78 -5.47 -5.66 6.54
N LEU A 79 -4.30 -5.14 6.19
CA LEU A 79 -3.87 -3.80 6.60
C LEU A 79 -4.72 -2.70 5.95
N SER A 80 -5.28 -2.92 4.76
CA SER A 80 -6.24 -1.98 4.15
C SER A 80 -7.50 -1.76 5.01
N GLN A 81 -7.84 -2.72 5.88
CA GLN A 81 -9.03 -2.66 6.74
C GLN A 81 -8.69 -2.30 8.19
N LEU A 82 -7.43 -2.48 8.61
CA LEU A 82 -6.98 -2.29 9.98
C LEU A 82 -6.42 -0.88 10.23
N TYR A 83 -6.86 0.13 9.48
CA TYR A 83 -6.34 1.50 9.58
C TYR A 83 -6.56 2.20 10.93
N SER A 84 -7.43 1.66 11.79
CA SER A 84 -7.61 2.12 13.17
C SER A 84 -6.67 1.43 14.19
N TRP A 85 -5.94 0.40 13.77
CA TRP A 85 -5.04 -0.35 14.65
C TRP A 85 -3.76 0.45 14.95
N ARG A 86 -3.33 0.49 16.21
CA ARG A 86 -2.15 1.26 16.65
C ARG A 86 -0.83 0.90 15.94
N TRP A 87 -0.71 -0.34 15.45
CA TRP A 87 0.47 -0.81 14.71
C TRP A 87 0.31 -0.70 13.20
N TRP A 88 -0.81 -0.16 12.71
CA TRP A 88 -1.09 -0.07 11.28
C TRP A 88 0.01 0.65 10.51
N ARG A 89 0.47 1.81 10.99
CA ARG A 89 1.54 2.57 10.33
C ARG A 89 2.86 1.78 10.25
N PRO A 90 3.45 1.30 11.37
CA PRO A 90 4.70 0.55 11.28
C PRO A 90 4.56 -0.77 10.52
N ALA A 91 3.44 -1.49 10.68
CA ALA A 91 3.20 -2.74 9.95
C ALA A 91 3.07 -2.52 8.44
N SER A 92 2.31 -1.49 8.03
CA SER A 92 2.14 -1.14 6.61
C SER A 92 3.45 -0.64 6.01
N ALA A 93 4.18 0.22 6.73
CA ALA A 93 5.48 0.70 6.26
C ALA A 93 6.48 -0.46 6.09
N ALA A 94 6.54 -1.38 7.06
CA ALA A 94 7.40 -2.54 6.99
C ALA A 94 7.02 -3.46 5.82
N LEU A 95 5.73 -3.80 5.67
CA LEU A 95 5.25 -4.63 4.57
C LEU A 95 5.61 -4.02 3.22
N ILE A 96 5.26 -2.75 2.99
CA ILE A 96 5.50 -2.08 1.71
C ILE A 96 6.99 -1.98 1.41
N THR A 97 7.80 -1.64 2.41
CA THR A 97 9.26 -1.58 2.24
C THR A 97 9.81 -2.95 1.85
N MET A 98 9.35 -4.03 2.49
CA MET A 98 9.76 -5.39 2.16
C MET A 98 9.30 -5.82 0.76
N THR A 99 8.11 -5.42 0.29
CA THR A 99 7.66 -5.76 -1.08
C THR A 99 8.40 -4.98 -2.16
N LEU A 100 8.79 -3.72 -1.88
CA LEU A 100 9.62 -2.92 -2.78
C LEU A 100 11.02 -3.54 -2.91
N PHE A 101 11.68 -3.83 -1.79
CA PHE A 101 13.01 -4.45 -1.80
C PHE A 101 12.99 -5.90 -2.29
N GLY A 102 11.93 -6.65 -1.99
CA GLY A 102 11.75 -8.00 -2.52
C GLY A 102 11.74 -8.00 -4.04
N TYR A 103 10.99 -7.09 -4.67
CA TYR A 103 10.96 -6.96 -6.13
C TYR A 103 12.31 -6.50 -6.71
N LEU A 104 12.99 -5.55 -6.07
CA LEU A 104 14.36 -5.18 -6.46
C LEU A 104 15.30 -6.39 -6.40
N GLY A 105 15.18 -7.23 -5.37
CA GLY A 105 15.91 -8.48 -5.25
C GLY A 105 15.62 -9.44 -6.41
N TYR A 106 14.36 -9.61 -6.80
CA TYR A 106 13.98 -10.44 -7.95
C TYR A 106 14.62 -9.96 -9.26
N ILE A 107 14.62 -8.64 -9.52
CA ILE A 107 15.28 -8.07 -10.70
C ILE A 107 16.80 -8.32 -10.65
N VAL A 108 17.45 -8.00 -9.53
CA VAL A 108 18.91 -8.11 -9.40
C VAL A 108 19.40 -9.56 -9.52
N LEU A 109 18.61 -10.51 -9.01
CA LEU A 109 18.90 -11.94 -9.07
C LEU A 109 18.46 -12.58 -10.40
N GLY A 110 17.82 -11.83 -11.30
CA GLY A 110 17.37 -12.32 -12.60
C GLY A 110 16.17 -13.26 -12.55
N PHE A 111 15.39 -13.23 -11.47
CA PHE A 111 14.15 -14.00 -11.34
C PHE A 111 12.97 -13.36 -12.09
N ASP A 112 13.04 -12.07 -12.40
CA ASP A 112 11.98 -11.35 -13.10
C ASP A 112 12.57 -10.21 -13.95
N THR A 113 11.82 -9.78 -14.97
CA THR A 113 12.17 -8.63 -15.82
C THR A 113 11.17 -7.50 -15.64
N PRO A 114 11.60 -6.23 -15.53
CA PRO A 114 10.66 -5.15 -15.31
C PRO A 114 9.68 -4.99 -16.47
N ASP A 115 8.39 -5.02 -16.16
CA ASP A 115 7.29 -4.73 -17.08
C ASP A 115 6.41 -3.57 -16.57
N GLN A 116 5.47 -3.10 -17.40
CA GLN A 116 4.62 -1.95 -17.07
C GLN A 116 3.73 -2.21 -15.84
N VAL A 117 3.19 -3.42 -15.69
CA VAL A 117 2.30 -3.75 -14.57
C VAL A 117 3.11 -3.82 -13.28
N ALA A 118 4.27 -4.46 -13.29
CA ALA A 118 5.13 -4.49 -12.12
C ALA A 118 5.56 -3.07 -11.72
N LEU A 119 5.99 -2.22 -12.66
CA LEU A 119 6.35 -0.83 -12.39
C LEU A 119 5.17 -0.01 -11.84
N ALA A 120 3.98 -0.13 -12.44
CA ALA A 120 2.77 0.53 -11.95
C ALA A 120 2.43 0.10 -10.52
N THR A 121 2.57 -1.19 -10.23
CA THR A 121 2.35 -1.74 -8.88
C THR A 121 3.34 -1.15 -7.88
N LYS A 122 4.62 -1.00 -8.23
CA LYS A 122 5.62 -0.36 -7.36
C LYS A 122 5.36 1.13 -7.15
N LEU A 123 4.81 1.83 -8.15
CA LEU A 123 4.38 3.22 -7.98
C LEU A 123 3.18 3.33 -7.02
N LEU A 124 2.22 2.41 -7.08
CA LEU A 124 1.10 2.34 -6.12
C LEU A 124 1.61 2.07 -4.71
N GLU A 125 2.48 1.07 -4.54
CA GLU A 125 3.12 0.73 -3.27
C GLU A 125 3.91 1.92 -2.71
N LEU A 126 4.75 2.56 -3.52
CA LEU A 126 5.55 3.71 -3.09
C LEU A 126 4.68 4.90 -2.68
N THR A 127 3.60 5.15 -3.43
CA THR A 127 2.62 6.19 -3.08
C THR A 127 1.93 5.85 -1.76
N ALA A 128 1.51 4.60 -1.58
CA ALA A 128 0.92 4.12 -0.33
C ALA A 128 1.90 4.30 0.83
N LEU A 129 3.18 3.97 0.65
CA LEU A 129 4.23 4.17 1.66
C LEU A 129 4.36 5.65 2.02
N GLY A 130 4.39 6.54 1.03
CA GLY A 130 4.38 7.98 1.24
C GLY A 130 3.21 8.43 2.13
N LEU A 131 2.00 7.99 1.80
CA LEU A 131 0.80 8.31 2.58
C LEU A 131 0.84 7.70 4.00
N VAL A 132 1.38 6.49 4.16
CA VAL A 132 1.56 5.81 5.46
C VAL A 132 2.61 6.52 6.33
N LEU A 133 3.63 7.14 5.74
CA LEU A 133 4.69 7.83 6.47
C LEU A 133 4.36 9.31 6.76
N VAL A 134 3.50 9.93 5.95
CA VAL A 134 3.07 11.31 6.18
C VAL A 134 2.22 11.38 7.46
N PRO A 135 2.67 12.14 8.48
CA PRO A 135 1.91 12.33 9.70
C PRO A 135 0.71 13.23 9.42
N VAL A 136 -0.47 12.88 9.96
CA VAL A 136 -1.67 13.71 9.79
C VAL A 136 -1.89 14.60 11.03
N ALA A 137 -2.36 15.83 10.80
CA ALA A 137 -2.80 16.73 11.86
C ALA A 137 -3.86 16.04 12.75
N GLY A 138 -3.57 15.93 14.05
CA GLY A 138 -4.43 15.23 15.03
C GLY A 138 -3.79 13.99 15.67
N GLU A 139 -2.82 13.34 15.01
CA GLU A 139 -2.18 12.12 15.53
C GLU A 139 -1.06 12.38 16.56
N ARG A 140 -0.55 13.62 16.63
CA ARG A 140 0.51 14.02 17.57
C ARG A 140 0.10 15.25 18.38
N PRO A 141 -0.61 15.10 19.52
CA PRO A 141 -0.98 16.23 20.38
C PRO A 141 0.25 17.00 20.89
N TRP A 142 1.41 16.34 20.99
CA TRP A 142 2.62 16.92 21.61
C TRP A 142 3.34 17.98 20.76
N ARG A 143 3.30 17.88 19.42
CA ARG A 143 4.04 18.82 18.55
C ARG A 143 3.35 20.17 18.40
N ARG A 144 2.01 20.21 18.53
CA ARG A 144 1.23 21.47 18.56
C ARG A 144 1.57 22.34 19.76
N ARG A 145 1.94 21.73 20.90
CA ARG A 145 2.26 22.43 22.15
C ARG A 145 3.56 23.22 22.09
N ARG A 146 4.58 22.72 21.37
CA ARG A 146 5.89 23.40 21.24
C ARG A 146 5.87 24.63 20.34
N TRP A 147 4.98 24.67 19.35
CA TRP A 147 4.85 25.81 18.44
C TRP A 147 3.79 26.81 18.91
N GLY A 148 2.79 26.38 19.67
CA GLY A 148 1.84 27.28 20.34
C GLY A 148 2.50 28.15 21.41
N THR A 149 3.51 27.65 22.14
CA THR A 149 4.27 28.44 23.12
C THR A 149 5.23 29.44 22.47
N LEU A 150 5.71 29.17 21.25
CA LEU A 150 6.56 30.12 20.51
C LEU A 150 5.74 31.22 19.85
N ALA A 151 4.51 30.93 19.40
CA ALA A 151 3.62 31.93 18.82
C ALA A 151 3.08 32.95 19.84
N VAL A 152 2.96 32.57 21.12
CA VAL A 152 2.54 33.49 22.20
C VAL A 152 3.70 34.40 22.67
N ALA A 153 4.94 34.08 22.32
CA ALA A 153 6.12 34.84 22.73
C ALA A 153 6.58 35.92 21.73
N VAL A 154 5.87 36.12 20.62
CA VAL A 154 6.14 37.21 19.68
C VAL A 154 5.11 38.32 19.89
N PRO A 155 5.46 39.44 20.55
CA PRO A 155 4.62 40.62 20.57
C PRO A 155 4.60 41.23 19.16
N LEU A 156 3.41 41.59 18.68
CA LEU A 156 3.19 42.43 17.49
C LEU A 156 3.73 43.84 17.72
#